data_AF-A0A938RX44-F1
#
_entry.id   AF-A0A938RX44-F1
#
_cell.length_a   1.000
_cell.length_b   1.000
_cell.length_c   1.000
_cell.angle_alpha   90.00
_cell.angle_beta   90.00
_cell.angle_gamma   90.00
#
_symmetry.space_group_name_H-M   'P 1'
#
loop_
_entity.id
_entity.type
_entity.pdbx_description
1 polymer ?
#
loop_
_entity_poly.entity_id
_entity_poly.type
_entity_poly.pdbx_seq_one_letter_code
_entity_poly.pdbx_strand_id
1 'polypeptide(L)'
;MGTADRDAREIRGKIVYYGAAGAGTSANLLFIQRKLKREHRGELKRLSTRDGVTSYETLPVELGAVRGFKTSIQISSVPAAAQAAALRRQILEGVDGIVFVADLRPERHSATTAALDELRKHLASYGRELENVPLVVQYNHRDQADENAVERLHRLLPLRQASCFDARADEGMGVLQTLTTLSKLVLVELRKTLDESPEPPSRAVVREVEEVEPLGPPTGEVTASYEEMPSAGAAKGFAVESAGPVDGGGSEISIPVRLIDEATGRRVEIVVRIAIDAL
;
A
#
# COMPACT_ATOMS: atom_id res chain seq x y z
N MET A 1 -0.89 3.93 10.53
CA MET A 1 -0.57 2.53 10.22
C MET A 1 -1.81 1.93 9.61
N GLY A 2 -1.72 1.17 8.53
CA GLY A 2 -2.85 0.34 8.12
C GLY A 2 -3.27 -0.54 9.30
N THR A 3 -4.57 -0.64 9.53
CA THR A 3 -5.12 -1.47 10.61
C THR A 3 -5.79 -2.66 9.96
N ALA A 4 -5.24 -3.84 10.20
CA ALA A 4 -5.90 -5.10 9.90
C ALA A 4 -6.50 -5.62 11.22
N ASP A 5 -7.78 -5.32 11.44
CA ASP A 5 -8.50 -5.68 12.65
C ASP A 5 -9.20 -7.03 12.40
N ARG A 6 -8.71 -8.08 13.09
CA ARG A 6 -9.27 -9.43 12.97
C ARG A 6 -10.63 -9.57 13.63
N ASP A 7 -10.86 -8.86 14.73
CA ASP A 7 -12.11 -8.93 15.50
C ASP A 7 -13.23 -8.20 14.77
N ALA A 8 -12.91 -7.04 14.17
CA ALA A 8 -13.83 -6.28 13.32
C ALA A 8 -13.92 -6.81 11.88
N ARG A 9 -13.06 -7.77 11.50
CA ARG A 9 -12.89 -8.26 10.12
C ARG A 9 -12.73 -7.12 9.12
N GLU A 10 -11.83 -6.19 9.39
CA GLU A 10 -11.60 -5.01 8.56
C GLU A 10 -10.12 -4.85 8.18
N ILE A 11 -9.86 -4.54 6.91
CA ILE A 11 -8.55 -4.20 6.38
C ILE A 11 -8.59 -2.74 5.94
N ARG A 12 -7.79 -1.88 6.58
CA ARG A 12 -7.62 -0.48 6.17
C ARG A 12 -6.18 -0.28 5.69
N GLY A 13 -6.02 0.02 4.41
CA GLY A 13 -4.73 0.41 3.82
C GLY A 13 -4.59 1.93 3.70
N LYS A 14 -3.36 2.42 3.77
CA LYS A 14 -3.01 3.82 3.53
C LYS A 14 -2.05 3.92 2.35
N ILE A 15 -2.52 4.58 1.28
CA ILE A 15 -1.75 4.86 0.07
C ILE A 15 -1.42 6.35 0.01
N VAL A 16 -0.17 6.68 -0.29
CA VAL A 16 0.27 8.07 -0.49
C VAL A 16 0.75 8.30 -1.92
N TYR A 17 0.18 9.29 -2.60
CA TYR A 17 0.70 9.83 -3.85
C TYR A 17 1.76 10.88 -3.53
N TYR A 18 3.02 10.52 -3.78
CA TYR A 18 4.19 11.32 -3.48
C TYR A 18 4.85 11.82 -4.76
N GLY A 19 5.22 13.10 -4.81
CA GLY A 19 5.90 13.66 -5.98
C GLY A 19 6.24 15.13 -5.75
N ALA A 20 7.04 15.68 -6.65
CA ALA A 20 7.37 17.10 -6.61
C ALA A 20 6.12 17.97 -6.82
N ALA A 21 6.21 19.24 -6.41
CA ALA A 21 5.18 20.24 -6.70
C ALA A 21 4.83 20.24 -8.20
N GLY A 22 3.54 20.17 -8.53
CA GLY A 22 3.08 20.18 -9.91
C GLY A 22 3.31 18.87 -10.69
N ALA A 23 3.77 17.79 -10.05
CA ALA A 23 3.93 16.48 -10.71
C ALA A 23 2.60 15.77 -11.04
N GLY A 24 1.48 16.22 -10.46
CA GLY A 24 0.14 15.69 -10.75
C GLY A 24 -0.48 14.78 -9.67
N THR A 25 0.00 14.83 -8.42
CA THR A 25 -0.56 14.06 -7.29
C THR A 25 -2.04 14.39 -7.04
N SER A 26 -2.41 15.67 -6.92
CA SER A 26 -3.81 16.09 -6.73
C SER A 26 -4.67 15.77 -7.96
N ALA A 27 -4.12 15.86 -9.18
CA ALA A 27 -4.84 15.51 -10.41
C ALA A 27 -5.23 14.02 -10.42
N ASN A 28 -4.33 13.13 -9.98
CA ASN A 28 -4.64 11.71 -9.80
C ASN A 28 -5.82 11.50 -8.84
N LEU A 29 -5.79 12.11 -7.64
CA LEU A 29 -6.86 11.94 -6.66
C LEU A 29 -8.21 12.49 -7.17
N LEU A 30 -8.19 13.63 -7.85
CA LEU A 30 -9.39 14.20 -8.48
C LEU A 30 -9.94 13.27 -9.58
N PHE A 31 -9.07 12.69 -10.40
CA PHE A 31 -9.49 11.77 -11.45
C PHE A 31 -10.07 10.48 -10.87
N ILE A 32 -9.40 9.88 -9.88
CA ILE A 32 -9.89 8.69 -9.16
C ILE A 32 -11.26 8.98 -8.54
N GLN A 33 -11.40 10.12 -7.87
CA GLN A 33 -12.66 10.58 -7.30
C GLN A 33 -13.74 10.68 -8.36
N ARG A 34 -13.48 11.26 -9.53
CA ARG A 34 -14.48 11.38 -10.60
C ARG A 34 -14.87 10.05 -11.23
N LYS A 35 -13.97 9.07 -11.27
CA LYS A 35 -14.20 7.79 -11.96
C LYS A 35 -14.83 6.70 -11.11
N LEU A 36 -14.56 6.69 -9.81
CA LEU A 36 -15.15 5.71 -8.92
C LEU A 36 -16.62 6.04 -8.64
N LYS A 37 -17.46 5.01 -8.63
CA LYS A 37 -18.88 5.13 -8.25
C LYS A 37 -18.99 5.69 -6.84
N ARG A 38 -20.03 6.50 -6.59
CA ARG A 38 -20.27 7.15 -5.28
C ARG A 38 -20.40 6.15 -4.13
N GLU A 39 -20.86 4.93 -4.39
CA GLU A 39 -20.97 3.86 -3.40
C GLU A 39 -19.62 3.27 -2.95
N HIS A 40 -18.56 3.44 -3.74
CA HIS A 40 -17.22 2.89 -3.47
C HIS A 40 -16.19 3.95 -3.09
N ARG A 41 -16.63 5.20 -2.89
CA ARG A 41 -15.76 6.29 -2.45
C ARG A 41 -16.47 7.17 -1.43
N GLY A 42 -15.74 7.66 -0.45
CA GLY A 42 -16.23 8.76 0.36
C GLY A 42 -15.97 10.11 -0.31
N GLU A 43 -16.15 11.16 0.48
CA GLU A 43 -15.88 12.53 0.05
C GLU A 43 -14.36 12.77 -0.06
N LEU A 44 -13.95 13.45 -1.12
CA LEU A 44 -12.60 13.98 -1.24
C LEU A 44 -12.48 15.17 -0.31
N LYS A 45 -11.75 14.99 0.78
CA LYS A 45 -11.53 16.03 1.78
C LYS A 45 -10.23 16.74 1.47
N ARG A 46 -10.28 18.07 1.37
CA ARG A 46 -9.09 18.92 1.38
C ARG A 46 -8.84 19.33 2.83
N LEU A 47 -7.76 18.82 3.41
CA LEU A 47 -7.35 19.11 4.77
C LEU A 47 -6.33 20.24 4.72
N SER A 48 -6.63 21.34 5.41
CA SER A 48 -5.72 22.47 5.56
C SER A 48 -4.99 22.39 6.89
N THR A 49 -3.74 22.83 6.89
CA THR A 49 -2.96 23.01 8.11
C THR A 49 -3.51 24.19 8.94
N ARG A 50 -3.12 24.28 10.22
CA ARG A 50 -3.62 25.32 11.14
C ARG A 50 -3.34 26.75 10.66
N ASP A 51 -2.24 26.94 9.95
CA ASP A 51 -1.85 28.20 9.30
C ASP A 51 -2.63 28.48 8.01
N GLY A 52 -3.43 27.53 7.50
CA GLY A 52 -4.30 27.70 6.33
C GLY A 52 -3.56 27.77 4.98
N VAL A 53 -2.23 27.88 4.98
CA VAL A 53 -1.40 28.03 3.78
C VAL A 53 -1.20 26.70 3.05
N THR A 54 -1.09 25.61 3.80
CA THR A 54 -0.81 24.28 3.24
C THR A 54 -2.07 23.43 3.28
N SER A 55 -2.39 22.77 2.17
CA SER A 55 -3.45 21.78 2.14
C SER A 55 -3.03 20.53 1.39
N TYR A 56 -3.67 19.42 1.70
CA TYR A 56 -3.53 18.16 1.00
C TYR A 56 -4.89 17.48 0.87
N GLU A 57 -5.02 16.59 -0.10
CA GLU A 57 -6.25 15.86 -0.35
C GLU A 57 -6.21 14.46 0.26
N THR A 58 -7.34 14.01 0.77
CA THR A 58 -7.55 12.62 1.17
C THR A 58 -8.85 12.08 0.61
N LEU A 59 -8.81 10.85 0.10
CA LEU A 59 -9.94 10.15 -0.50
C LEU A 59 -10.03 8.73 0.10
N PRO A 60 -11.05 8.44 0.91
CA PRO A 60 -11.34 7.07 1.30
C PRO A 60 -12.03 6.34 0.15
N VAL A 61 -11.55 5.14 -0.16
CA VAL A 61 -12.07 4.24 -1.19
C VAL A 61 -12.47 2.93 -0.52
N GLU A 62 -13.70 2.49 -0.73
CA GLU A 62 -14.18 1.18 -0.27
C GLU A 62 -14.02 0.16 -1.39
N LEU A 63 -13.26 -0.92 -1.14
CA LEU A 63 -13.04 -2.00 -2.10
C LEU A 63 -14.01 -3.17 -1.91
N GLY A 64 -14.96 -3.03 -0.98
CA GLY A 64 -15.90 -4.09 -0.62
C GLY A 64 -15.28 -5.17 0.27
N ALA A 65 -15.84 -6.38 0.23
CA ALA A 65 -15.38 -7.50 1.03
C ALA A 65 -14.36 -8.36 0.25
N VAL A 66 -13.14 -8.47 0.77
CA VAL A 66 -12.12 -9.38 0.25
C VAL A 66 -12.01 -10.56 1.21
N ARG A 67 -12.44 -11.75 0.77
CA ARG A 67 -12.46 -12.99 1.59
C ARG A 67 -13.15 -12.84 2.97
N GLY A 68 -14.21 -12.03 3.02
CA GLY A 68 -14.97 -11.80 4.25
C GLY A 68 -14.45 -10.66 5.14
N PHE A 69 -13.36 -9.98 4.75
CA PHE A 69 -12.88 -8.77 5.41
C PHE A 69 -13.38 -7.52 4.66
N LYS A 70 -14.03 -6.60 5.36
CA LYS A 70 -14.36 -5.28 4.81
C LYS A 70 -13.05 -4.55 4.53
N THR A 71 -12.81 -4.19 3.27
CA THR A 71 -11.54 -3.62 2.84
C THR A 71 -11.74 -2.18 2.39
N SER A 72 -10.94 -1.27 2.94
CA SER A 72 -10.91 0.13 2.53
C SER A 72 -9.48 0.64 2.40
N ILE A 73 -9.29 1.62 1.53
CA ILE A 73 -8.01 2.29 1.31
C ILE A 73 -8.21 3.79 1.49
N GLN A 74 -7.39 4.39 2.33
CA GLN A 74 -7.25 5.84 2.41
C GLN A 74 -6.13 6.28 1.47
N ILE A 75 -6.49 7.05 0.44
CA ILE A 75 -5.54 7.64 -0.51
C ILE A 75 -5.28 9.08 -0.08
N SER A 76 -4.02 9.50 0.02
CA SER A 76 -3.65 10.88 0.34
C SER A 76 -2.64 11.44 -0.66
N SER A 77 -2.79 12.71 -1.04
CA SER A 77 -1.76 13.45 -1.78
C SER A 77 -0.77 14.10 -0.80
N VAL A 78 0.42 14.44 -1.29
CA VAL A 78 1.35 15.31 -0.54
C VAL A 78 1.25 16.77 -0.97
N PRO A 79 1.37 17.71 -0.02
CA PRO A 79 1.34 19.14 -0.31
C PRO A 79 2.56 19.58 -1.14
N ALA A 80 2.29 20.44 -2.13
CA ALA A 80 3.29 21.00 -3.03
C ALA A 80 4.15 22.12 -2.42
N ALA A 81 3.76 22.68 -1.28
CA ALA A 81 4.46 23.82 -0.68
C ALA A 81 5.83 23.42 -0.11
N ALA A 82 6.87 24.24 -0.34
CA ALA A 82 8.23 23.95 0.10
C ALA A 82 8.33 23.80 1.62
N GLN A 83 7.64 24.68 2.35
CA GLN A 83 7.56 24.70 3.82
C GLN A 83 6.82 23.52 4.44
N ALA A 84 6.16 22.68 3.63
CA ALA A 84 5.34 21.56 4.11
C ALA A 84 6.13 20.26 4.36
N ALA A 85 7.46 20.29 4.44
CA ALA A 85 8.29 19.11 4.63
C ALA A 85 7.89 18.29 5.88
N ALA A 86 7.64 18.95 7.01
CA ALA A 86 7.18 18.30 8.23
C ALA A 86 5.81 17.61 8.05
N LEU A 87 4.90 18.21 7.29
CA LEU A 87 3.60 17.61 6.96
C LEU A 87 3.77 16.45 5.99
N ARG A 88 4.64 16.53 4.98
CA ARG A 88 4.96 15.40 4.08
C ARG A 88 5.47 14.22 4.88
N ARG A 89 6.36 14.45 5.85
CA ARG A 89 6.83 13.42 6.79
C ARG A 89 5.67 12.82 7.59
N GLN A 90 4.79 13.65 8.15
CA GLN A 90 3.63 13.16 8.93
C GLN A 90 2.65 12.34 8.07
N ILE A 91 2.39 12.75 6.83
CA ILE A 91 1.52 12.01 5.91
C ILE A 91 2.09 10.61 5.61
N LEU A 92 3.41 10.44 5.59
CA LEU A 92 4.06 9.14 5.40
C LEU A 92 4.01 8.23 6.64
N GLU A 93 3.61 8.73 7.80
CA GLU A 93 3.53 7.93 9.01
C GLU A 93 2.54 6.77 8.83
N GLY A 94 3.04 5.54 8.99
CA GLY A 94 2.23 4.34 8.85
C GLY A 94 1.64 4.15 7.45
N VAL A 95 2.33 4.63 6.40
CA VAL A 95 1.99 4.35 5.00
C VAL A 95 2.19 2.87 4.69
N ASP A 96 1.27 2.28 3.94
CA ASP A 96 1.30 0.87 3.51
C ASP A 96 1.66 0.73 2.03
N GLY A 97 1.49 1.80 1.22
CA GLY A 97 1.96 1.84 -0.16
C GLY A 97 2.14 3.25 -0.70
N ILE A 98 3.03 3.41 -1.67
CA ILE A 98 3.38 4.71 -2.25
C ILE A 98 3.22 4.65 -3.77
N VAL A 99 2.55 5.65 -4.34
CA VAL A 99 2.70 5.99 -5.76
C VAL A 99 3.69 7.13 -5.84
N PHE A 100 4.84 6.90 -6.46
CA PHE A 100 5.78 7.97 -6.78
C PHE A 100 5.45 8.56 -8.16
N VAL A 101 4.92 9.77 -8.17
CA VAL A 101 4.55 10.51 -9.39
C VAL A 101 5.77 11.27 -9.89
N ALA A 102 6.36 10.76 -10.96
CA ALA A 102 7.53 11.30 -11.62
C ALA A 102 7.11 12.20 -12.80
N ASP A 103 7.62 13.42 -12.84
CA ASP A 103 7.28 14.41 -13.87
C ASP A 103 8.22 14.26 -15.07
N LEU A 104 7.70 13.89 -16.24
CA LEU A 104 8.53 13.59 -17.41
C LEU A 104 9.18 14.82 -18.04
N ARG A 105 8.74 16.04 -17.72
CA ARG A 105 9.27 17.28 -18.30
C ARG A 105 10.74 17.49 -17.89
N PRO A 106 11.66 17.72 -18.85
CA PRO A 106 13.10 17.83 -18.56
C PRO A 106 13.45 18.86 -17.47
N GLU A 107 12.73 19.99 -17.45
CA GLU A 107 12.96 21.09 -16.49
C GLU A 107 12.56 20.70 -15.06
N ARG A 108 11.85 19.58 -14.89
CA ARG A 108 11.34 19.07 -13.61
C ARG A 108 12.14 17.89 -13.07
N HIS A 109 13.07 17.32 -13.84
CA HIS A 109 13.85 16.13 -13.42
C HIS A 109 14.60 16.36 -12.10
N SER A 110 15.24 17.52 -11.93
CA SER A 110 15.93 17.86 -10.68
C SER A 110 14.98 17.96 -9.47
N ALA A 111 13.74 18.41 -9.69
CA ALA A 111 12.74 18.46 -8.63
C ALA A 111 12.18 17.06 -8.33
N THR A 112 12.03 16.20 -9.34
CA THR A 112 11.63 14.81 -9.18
C THR A 112 12.66 14.01 -8.39
N THR A 113 13.96 14.11 -8.71
CA THR A 113 15.01 13.42 -7.95
C THR A 113 15.08 13.93 -6.51
N ALA A 114 15.00 15.25 -6.30
CA ALA A 114 14.97 15.83 -4.95
C ALA A 114 13.76 15.35 -4.13
N ALA A 115 12.59 15.18 -4.75
CA ALA A 115 11.41 14.63 -4.09
C ALA A 115 11.57 13.15 -3.72
N LEU A 116 12.26 12.36 -4.54
CA LEU A 116 12.58 10.97 -4.21
C LEU A 116 13.55 10.87 -3.03
N ASP A 117 14.58 11.72 -3.00
CA ASP A 117 15.54 11.77 -1.90
C ASP A 117 14.87 12.21 -0.59
N GLU A 118 13.96 13.18 -0.66
CA GLU A 118 13.16 13.62 0.48
C GLU A 118 12.25 12.48 0.98
N LEU A 119 11.58 11.76 0.08
CA LEU A 119 10.77 10.60 0.41
C LEU A 119 11.57 9.55 1.18
N ARG A 120 12.76 9.19 0.69
CA ARG A 120 13.67 8.24 1.36
C ARG A 120 14.04 8.72 2.76
N LYS A 121 14.44 9.98 2.91
CA LYS A 121 14.80 10.56 4.22
C LYS A 121 13.63 10.51 5.20
N HIS A 122 12.42 10.80 4.73
CA HIS A 122 11.24 10.74 5.57
C HIS A 122 10.88 9.31 6.00
N LEU A 123 10.95 8.32 5.10
CA LEU A 123 10.74 6.92 5.48
C LEU A 123 11.81 6.42 6.46
N ALA A 124 13.08 6.78 6.21
CA ALA A 124 14.18 6.42 7.09
C ALA A 124 14.00 7.00 8.51
N SER A 125 13.38 8.18 8.64
CA SER A 125 13.06 8.76 9.95
C SER A 125 12.04 7.95 10.77
N TYR A 126 11.31 7.03 10.14
CA TYR A 126 10.44 6.04 10.78
C TYR A 126 11.06 4.63 10.81
N GLY A 127 12.36 4.51 10.54
CA GLY A 127 13.05 3.22 10.47
C GLY A 127 12.60 2.35 9.29
N ARG A 128 12.06 2.95 8.23
CA ARG A 128 11.60 2.22 7.03
C ARG A 128 12.44 2.58 5.81
N GLU A 129 12.79 1.57 5.04
CA GLU A 129 13.44 1.73 3.74
C GLU A 129 12.37 1.76 2.64
N LEU A 130 12.61 2.54 1.58
CA LEU A 130 11.65 2.67 0.49
C LEU A 130 11.43 1.33 -0.23
N GLU A 131 12.48 0.53 -0.29
CA GLU A 131 12.56 -0.78 -0.91
C GLU A 131 11.65 -1.81 -0.20
N ASN A 132 11.32 -1.58 1.07
CA ASN A 132 10.44 -2.45 1.86
C ASN A 132 8.98 -1.97 1.88
N VAL A 133 8.65 -0.89 1.16
CA VAL A 133 7.28 -0.39 1.04
C VAL A 133 6.79 -0.66 -0.38
N PRO A 134 5.58 -1.26 -0.55
CA PRO A 134 4.93 -1.34 -1.86
C PRO A 134 4.99 -0.02 -2.63
N LEU A 135 5.62 -0.03 -3.79
CA LEU A 135 5.91 1.16 -4.58
C LEU A 135 5.55 0.96 -6.05
N VAL A 136 4.85 1.95 -6.62
CA VAL A 136 4.62 2.07 -8.07
C VAL A 136 5.12 3.43 -8.52
N VAL A 137 5.84 3.46 -9.63
CA VAL A 137 6.26 4.72 -10.28
C VAL A 137 5.27 5.06 -11.39
N GLN A 138 4.75 6.27 -11.34
CA GLN A 138 3.89 6.81 -12.38
C GLN A 138 4.65 7.93 -13.11
N TYR A 139 4.96 7.72 -14.38
CA TYR A 139 5.56 8.71 -15.27
C TYR A 139 4.49 9.61 -15.86
N ASN A 140 4.23 10.74 -15.23
CA ASN A 140 3.15 11.65 -15.58
C ASN A 140 3.59 12.75 -16.57
N HIS A 141 2.61 13.41 -17.19
CA HIS A 141 2.77 14.39 -18.27
C HIS A 141 3.39 13.80 -19.53
N ARG A 142 2.97 12.59 -19.91
CA ARG A 142 3.48 11.89 -21.10
C ARG A 142 3.31 12.70 -22.39
N ASP A 143 2.30 13.56 -22.46
CA ASP A 143 2.03 14.48 -23.57
C ASP A 143 3.04 15.61 -23.73
N GLN A 144 3.79 15.93 -22.67
CA GLN A 144 4.75 17.04 -22.65
C GLN A 144 6.19 16.53 -22.72
N ALA A 145 6.36 15.28 -23.17
CA ALA A 145 7.62 14.56 -23.09
C ALA A 145 7.92 13.85 -24.40
N ASP A 146 9.19 13.87 -24.81
CA ASP A 146 9.64 13.14 -26.00
C ASP A 146 9.66 11.61 -25.78
N GLU A 147 9.90 10.86 -26.85
CA GLU A 147 9.87 9.40 -26.86
C GLU A 147 10.81 8.77 -25.81
N ASN A 148 11.99 9.40 -25.59
CA ASN A 148 13.07 8.91 -24.73
C ASN A 148 12.98 9.42 -23.28
N ALA A 149 11.96 10.23 -22.93
CA ALA A 149 11.86 10.88 -21.64
C ALA A 149 11.74 9.89 -20.47
N VAL A 150 10.98 8.81 -20.65
CA VAL A 150 10.82 7.76 -19.64
C VAL A 150 12.16 7.10 -19.34
N GLU A 151 12.89 6.68 -20.37
CA GLU A 151 14.21 6.04 -20.21
C GLU A 151 15.21 6.98 -19.54
N ARG A 152 15.25 8.26 -19.96
CA ARG A 152 16.12 9.27 -19.35
C ARG A 152 15.81 9.44 -17.87
N LEU A 153 14.54 9.64 -17.50
CA LEU A 153 14.16 9.86 -16.11
C LEU A 153 14.32 8.58 -15.28
N HIS A 154 14.01 7.40 -15.84
CA HIS A 154 14.20 6.12 -15.15
C HIS A 154 15.68 5.89 -14.77
N ARG A 155 16.64 6.29 -15.61
CA ARG A 155 18.07 6.23 -15.26
C ARG A 155 18.45 7.10 -14.06
N LEU A 156 17.72 8.19 -13.82
CA LEU A 156 17.94 9.09 -12.69
C LEU A 156 17.26 8.61 -11.40
N LEU A 157 16.27 7.71 -11.51
CA LEU A 157 15.51 7.19 -10.38
C LEU A 157 15.98 5.77 -10.05
N PRO A 158 16.73 5.55 -8.96
CA PRO A 158 17.16 4.21 -8.57
C PRO A 158 16.00 3.43 -7.93
N LEU A 159 15.00 3.08 -8.74
CA LEU A 159 13.74 2.42 -8.38
C LEU A 159 13.52 1.16 -9.24
N ARG A 160 14.57 0.35 -9.40
CA ARG A 160 14.64 -0.72 -10.42
C ARG A 160 13.61 -1.84 -10.27
N GLN A 161 12.99 -2.01 -9.11
CA GLN A 161 12.04 -3.09 -8.83
C GLN A 161 10.58 -2.62 -8.84
N ALA A 162 10.33 -1.31 -9.00
CA ALA A 162 8.98 -0.78 -8.97
C ALA A 162 8.27 -0.95 -10.33
N SER A 163 7.00 -1.37 -10.29
CA SER A 163 6.13 -1.32 -11.47
C SER A 163 6.02 0.13 -11.95
N CYS A 164 6.11 0.32 -13.26
CA CYS A 164 6.14 1.63 -13.90
C CYS A 164 4.97 1.79 -14.88
N PHE A 165 4.30 2.94 -14.87
CA PHE A 165 3.23 3.25 -15.82
C PHE A 165 3.34 4.68 -16.37
N ASP A 166 3.12 4.84 -17.67
CA ASP A 166 2.94 6.15 -18.29
C ASP A 166 1.56 6.71 -17.93
N ALA A 167 1.49 8.02 -17.69
CA ALA A 167 0.26 8.68 -17.28
C ALA A 167 0.08 10.08 -17.85
N ARG A 168 -1.20 10.43 -17.96
CA ARG A 168 -1.72 11.79 -18.13
C ARG A 168 -2.83 11.96 -17.12
N ALA A 169 -2.48 12.45 -15.93
CA ALA A 169 -3.39 12.46 -14.78
C ALA A 169 -4.64 13.32 -14.98
N ASP A 170 -4.57 14.31 -15.85
CA ASP A 170 -5.66 15.18 -16.29
C ASP A 170 -6.69 14.47 -17.19
N GLU A 171 -6.21 13.60 -18.08
CA GLU A 171 -7.06 12.81 -18.99
C GLU A 171 -7.41 11.42 -18.45
N GLY A 172 -6.69 10.95 -17.43
CA GLY A 172 -6.92 9.67 -16.77
C GLY A 172 -6.09 8.49 -17.25
N MET A 173 -5.28 8.69 -18.30
CA MET A 173 -4.36 7.66 -18.79
C MET A 173 -3.44 7.24 -17.64
N GLY A 174 -3.30 5.92 -17.43
CA GLY A 174 -2.40 5.34 -16.42
C GLY A 174 -2.84 5.49 -14.97
N VAL A 175 -3.80 6.35 -14.64
CA VAL A 175 -4.22 6.64 -13.25
C VAL A 175 -4.80 5.41 -12.56
N LEU A 176 -5.82 4.80 -13.16
CA LEU A 176 -6.48 3.62 -12.57
C LEU A 176 -5.57 2.39 -12.59
N GLN A 177 -4.74 2.24 -13.62
CA GLN A 177 -3.75 1.16 -13.69
C GLN A 177 -2.71 1.26 -12.56
N THR A 178 -2.23 2.48 -12.30
CA THR A 178 -1.32 2.79 -11.19
C THR A 178 -1.97 2.47 -9.85
N LEU A 179 -3.16 3.04 -9.58
CA LEU A 179 -3.89 2.83 -8.34
C LEU A 179 -4.12 1.34 -8.10
N THR A 180 -4.63 0.65 -9.11
CA THR A 180 -5.02 -0.75 -8.96
C THR A 180 -3.82 -1.65 -8.75
N THR A 181 -2.71 -1.38 -9.43
CA THR A 181 -1.46 -2.13 -9.22
C THR A 181 -0.95 -1.96 -7.80
N LEU A 182 -0.90 -0.72 -7.30
CA LEU A 182 -0.43 -0.48 -5.94
C LEU A 182 -1.39 -1.07 -4.90
N SER A 183 -2.70 -0.90 -5.06
CA SER A 183 -3.70 -1.49 -4.16
C SER A 183 -3.53 -3.00 -4.03
N LYS A 184 -3.19 -3.71 -5.12
CA LYS A 184 -2.88 -5.15 -5.05
C LYS A 184 -1.65 -5.43 -4.20
N LEU A 185 -0.56 -4.71 -4.42
CA LEU A 185 0.67 -4.91 -3.66
C LEU A 185 0.44 -4.67 -2.16
N VAL A 186 -0.30 -3.61 -1.81
CA VAL A 186 -0.68 -3.29 -0.43
C VAL A 186 -1.53 -4.39 0.19
N LEU A 187 -2.55 -4.88 -0.52
CA LEU A 187 -3.43 -5.93 0.01
C LEU A 187 -2.71 -7.27 0.19
N VAL A 188 -1.77 -7.60 -0.72
CA VAL A 188 -0.92 -8.78 -0.57
C VAL A 188 -0.06 -8.66 0.68
N GLU A 189 0.54 -7.50 0.92
CA GLU A 189 1.43 -7.29 2.06
C GLU A 189 0.67 -7.27 3.39
N LEU A 190 -0.44 -6.52 3.48
CA LEU A 190 -1.29 -6.49 4.67
C LEU A 190 -1.85 -7.88 5.02
N ARG A 191 -2.07 -8.72 4.01
CA ARG A 191 -2.48 -10.09 4.23
C ARG A 191 -1.38 -10.96 4.83
N LYS A 192 -0.12 -10.82 4.41
CA LYS A 192 0.98 -11.59 5.02
C LYS A 192 1.05 -11.31 6.52
N THR A 193 0.91 -10.04 6.91
CA THR A 193 0.83 -9.66 8.33
C THR A 193 -0.36 -10.31 9.06
N LEU A 194 -1.49 -10.48 8.37
CA LEU A 194 -2.65 -11.21 8.87
C LEU A 194 -2.48 -12.74 8.89
N ASP A 195 -1.60 -13.33 8.10
CA ASP A 195 -1.36 -14.77 8.11
C ASP A 195 -0.19 -15.13 9.07
N GLU A 196 0.73 -14.18 9.35
CA GLU A 196 1.93 -14.37 10.19
C GLU A 196 1.75 -14.01 11.68
N SER A 197 0.71 -13.26 12.08
CA SER A 197 0.38 -13.08 13.50
C SER A 197 -0.24 -14.38 14.07
N PRO A 198 0.42 -15.11 14.99
CA PRO A 198 -0.23 -16.23 15.66
C PRO A 198 -1.47 -15.70 16.40
N GLU A 199 -2.55 -16.49 16.41
CA GLU A 199 -3.75 -16.18 17.20
C GLU A 199 -3.32 -15.73 18.61
N PRO A 200 -3.87 -14.62 19.15
CA PRO A 200 -3.76 -14.43 20.59
C PRO A 200 -4.35 -15.68 21.23
N PRO A 201 -3.68 -16.32 22.20
CA PRO A 201 -4.20 -17.53 22.81
C PRO A 201 -5.63 -17.23 23.26
N SER A 202 -6.55 -18.03 22.72
CA SER A 202 -7.96 -18.03 23.09
C SER A 202 -8.05 -17.73 24.57
N ARG A 203 -8.67 -16.59 24.89
CA ARG A 203 -8.98 -16.21 26.26
C ARG A 203 -9.99 -17.23 26.74
N ALA A 204 -9.47 -18.36 27.21
CA ALA A 204 -10.23 -19.35 27.93
C ALA A 204 -10.98 -18.59 29.01
N VAL A 205 -12.31 -18.72 28.97
CA VAL A 205 -13.18 -18.25 30.03
C VAL A 205 -12.76 -18.99 31.29
N VAL A 206 -11.87 -18.39 32.08
CA VAL A 206 -11.61 -18.88 33.43
C VAL A 206 -12.80 -18.42 34.25
N ARG A 207 -13.78 -19.32 34.38
CA ARG A 207 -14.73 -19.29 35.50
C ARG A 207 -13.90 -19.21 36.77
N GLU A 208 -14.20 -18.22 37.62
CA GLU A 208 -13.74 -18.19 39.00
C GLU A 208 -13.96 -19.56 39.64
N VAL A 209 -12.89 -20.16 40.14
CA VAL A 209 -12.97 -21.26 41.10
C VAL A 209 -11.99 -20.94 42.21
N GLU A 210 -12.52 -21.04 43.43
CA GLU A 210 -11.94 -20.65 44.70
C GLU A 210 -10.54 -21.20 44.97
N GLU A 211 -9.80 -20.38 45.70
CA GLU A 211 -8.51 -20.58 46.34
C GLU A 211 -8.54 -21.76 47.32
N VAL A 212 -7.66 -22.75 47.13
CA VAL A 212 -7.30 -23.75 48.15
C VAL A 212 -5.79 -24.07 48.05
N GLU A 213 -5.01 -23.66 49.04
CA GLU A 213 -3.62 -24.12 49.28
C GLU A 213 -3.60 -25.46 50.07
N PRO A 214 -2.44 -26.10 50.32
CA PRO A 214 -1.61 -26.85 49.38
C PRO A 214 -1.43 -28.32 49.86
N LEU A 215 -1.09 -29.26 48.95
CA LEU A 215 -0.66 -30.61 49.33
C LEU A 215 0.66 -30.96 48.65
N GLY A 216 1.61 -31.46 49.46
CA GLY A 216 3.05 -31.55 49.21
C GLY A 216 3.50 -32.51 48.11
N PRO A 217 4.84 -32.64 47.93
CA PRO A 217 5.42 -33.22 46.72
C PRO A 217 5.43 -34.75 46.77
N PRO A 218 5.13 -35.43 45.64
CA PRO A 218 5.62 -36.76 45.44
C PRO A 218 6.86 -36.75 44.55
N THR A 219 7.86 -37.46 45.07
CA THR A 219 9.10 -37.94 44.50
C THR A 219 8.86 -38.72 43.21
N GLY A 220 9.67 -38.46 42.18
CA GLY A 220 9.72 -39.24 40.96
C GLY A 220 10.69 -38.66 39.94
N GLU A 221 11.87 -39.27 39.81
CA GLU A 221 12.86 -38.95 38.79
C GLU A 221 12.28 -39.13 37.38
N VAL A 222 12.40 -38.10 36.55
CA VAL A 222 12.24 -38.20 35.10
C VAL A 222 13.40 -37.49 34.45
N THR A 223 14.28 -38.28 33.84
CA THR A 223 15.34 -37.84 32.93
C THR A 223 14.73 -37.43 31.59
N ALA A 224 14.96 -36.18 31.16
CA ALA A 224 14.80 -35.79 29.77
C ALA A 224 15.95 -34.85 29.39
N SER A 225 16.76 -35.30 28.44
CA SER A 225 17.88 -34.60 27.83
C SER A 225 17.40 -33.49 26.89
N TYR A 226 18.03 -32.33 26.98
CA TYR A 226 17.92 -31.24 26.00
C TYR A 226 18.87 -31.51 24.83
N GLU A 227 18.37 -31.41 23.60
CA GLU A 227 19.20 -31.10 22.44
C GLU A 227 18.65 -29.85 21.74
N GLU A 228 19.58 -28.94 21.44
CA GLU A 228 19.36 -27.59 20.94
C GLU A 228 18.78 -27.55 19.51
N MET A 229 18.09 -26.44 19.23
CA MET A 229 17.71 -26.02 17.88
C MET A 229 18.93 -25.85 16.96
N PRO A 230 18.72 -25.91 15.64
CA PRO A 230 19.31 -24.92 14.76
C PRO A 230 18.25 -23.95 14.22
N SER A 231 18.70 -22.72 14.11
CA SER A 231 17.96 -21.53 13.73
C SER A 231 17.68 -21.42 12.23
N ALA A 232 16.67 -20.60 11.94
CA ALA A 232 16.54 -19.70 10.78
C ALA A 232 16.89 -20.24 9.38
N GLY A 233 15.85 -20.64 8.64
CA GLY A 233 15.83 -20.60 7.18
C GLY A 233 14.91 -19.48 6.70
N ALA A 234 15.48 -18.48 6.02
CA ALA A 234 14.77 -17.33 5.44
C ALA A 234 13.59 -17.77 4.54
N ALA A 235 12.38 -17.28 4.84
CA ALA A 235 11.20 -17.54 4.04
C ALA A 235 11.26 -16.73 2.73
N LYS A 236 11.32 -17.45 1.61
CA LYS A 236 11.22 -16.91 0.25
C LYS A 236 9.79 -16.39 0.00
N GLY A 237 9.70 -15.22 -0.62
CA GLY A 237 8.46 -14.51 -0.87
C GLY A 237 7.58 -15.16 -1.95
N PHE A 238 6.32 -14.72 -2.01
CA PHE A 238 5.33 -15.17 -2.99
C PHE A 238 5.57 -14.49 -4.35
N ALA A 239 5.58 -15.29 -5.43
CA ALA A 239 5.53 -14.76 -6.80
C ALA A 239 4.08 -14.38 -7.15
N VAL A 240 3.89 -13.16 -7.64
CA VAL A 240 2.59 -12.65 -8.11
C VAL A 240 2.61 -12.64 -9.63
N GLU A 241 1.75 -13.46 -10.24
CA GLU A 241 1.57 -13.49 -11.68
C GLU A 241 0.18 -12.97 -12.06
N SER A 242 0.12 -12.16 -13.12
CA SER A 242 -1.15 -11.82 -13.74
C SER A 242 -1.78 -13.10 -14.31
N ALA A 243 -2.94 -13.49 -13.78
CA ALA A 243 -3.61 -14.73 -14.18
C ALA A 243 -4.36 -14.61 -15.53
N GLY A 244 -4.30 -13.44 -16.17
CA GLY A 244 -4.96 -13.14 -17.43
C GLY A 244 -4.94 -11.64 -17.75
N PRO A 245 -5.46 -11.23 -18.92
CA PRO A 245 -5.61 -9.83 -19.28
C PRO A 245 -6.52 -9.11 -18.27
N VAL A 246 -6.20 -7.84 -18.02
CA VAL A 246 -7.02 -6.94 -17.21
C VAL A 246 -8.27 -6.64 -18.04
N ASP A 247 -9.40 -7.26 -17.70
CA ASP A 247 -10.62 -7.06 -18.48
C ASP A 247 -11.36 -5.82 -17.96
N GLY A 248 -11.29 -4.76 -18.76
CA GLY A 248 -11.90 -3.46 -18.50
C GLY A 248 -13.12 -3.26 -19.40
N GLY A 249 -14.24 -3.85 -19.02
CA GLY A 249 -15.50 -3.74 -19.75
C GLY A 249 -16.53 -2.87 -19.03
N GLY A 250 -16.85 -1.71 -19.59
CA GLY A 250 -18.12 -0.97 -19.48
C GLY A 250 -18.62 -0.44 -18.13
N SER A 251 -18.22 -1.01 -16.99
CA SER A 251 -18.69 -0.60 -15.65
C SER A 251 -17.93 -1.25 -14.48
N GLU A 252 -17.01 -2.17 -14.76
CA GLU A 252 -16.26 -2.91 -13.75
C GLU A 252 -14.87 -3.29 -14.30
N ILE A 253 -13.81 -3.04 -13.53
CA ILE A 253 -12.46 -3.53 -13.78
C ILE A 253 -12.31 -4.81 -12.96
N SER A 254 -12.31 -5.96 -13.63
CA SER A 254 -12.09 -7.26 -12.99
C SER A 254 -10.66 -7.71 -13.24
N ILE A 255 -9.90 -7.96 -12.18
CA ILE A 255 -8.51 -8.37 -12.32
C ILE A 255 -8.24 -9.69 -11.62
N PRO A 256 -8.07 -10.77 -12.38
CA PRO A 256 -7.66 -12.05 -11.83
C PRO A 256 -6.16 -12.02 -11.49
N VAL A 257 -5.85 -12.33 -10.25
CA VAL A 257 -4.50 -12.36 -9.66
C VAL A 257 -4.20 -13.80 -9.28
N ARG A 258 -3.10 -14.36 -9.77
CA ARG A 258 -2.55 -15.62 -9.27
C ARG A 258 -1.47 -15.31 -8.25
N LEU A 259 -1.71 -15.72 -7.03
CA LEU A 259 -0.70 -15.77 -5.99
C LEU A 259 -0.14 -17.19 -5.97
N ILE A 260 1.17 -17.30 -6.15
CA ILE A 260 1.89 -18.57 -6.03
C ILE A 260 2.69 -18.50 -4.73
N ASP A 261 2.35 -19.39 -3.80
CA ASP A 261 3.14 -19.66 -2.62
C ASP A 261 4.38 -20.45 -3.04
N GLU A 262 5.56 -19.82 -3.01
CA GLU A 262 6.81 -20.48 -3.40
C GLU A 262 7.27 -21.53 -2.37
N ALA A 263 6.79 -21.47 -1.12
CA ALA A 263 7.14 -22.41 -0.08
C ALA A 263 6.25 -23.67 -0.10
N THR A 264 4.96 -23.52 -0.43
CA THR A 264 3.99 -24.62 -0.41
C THR A 264 3.50 -25.05 -1.79
N GLY A 265 3.86 -24.33 -2.85
CA GLY A 265 3.38 -24.54 -4.22
C GLY A 265 1.89 -24.23 -4.41
N ARG A 266 1.21 -23.71 -3.37
CA ARG A 266 -0.22 -23.41 -3.42
C ARG A 266 -0.51 -22.24 -4.34
N ARG A 267 -1.47 -22.45 -5.26
CA ARG A 267 -1.93 -21.44 -6.21
C ARG A 267 -3.26 -20.89 -5.74
N VAL A 268 -3.36 -19.58 -5.67
CA VAL A 268 -4.58 -18.90 -5.22
C VAL A 268 -4.96 -17.84 -6.26
N GLU A 269 -6.13 -18.01 -6.86
CA GLU A 269 -6.72 -17.00 -7.74
C GLU A 269 -7.60 -16.03 -6.93
N ILE A 270 -7.40 -14.72 -7.14
CA ILE A 270 -8.20 -13.65 -6.54
C ILE A 270 -8.67 -12.72 -7.66
N VAL A 271 -9.96 -12.40 -7.72
CA VAL A 271 -10.48 -11.39 -8.64
C VAL A 271 -10.74 -10.10 -7.87
N VAL A 272 -9.94 -9.07 -8.12
CA VAL A 272 -10.21 -7.73 -7.61
C VAL A 272 -11.18 -7.05 -8.58
N ARG A 273 -12.38 -6.70 -8.10
CA ARG A 273 -13.39 -6.00 -8.90
C ARG A 273 -13.48 -4.56 -8.44
N ILE A 274 -13.26 -3.61 -9.34
CA ILE A 274 -13.40 -2.18 -9.08
C ILE A 274 -14.49 -1.66 -10.00
N ALA A 275 -15.64 -1.28 -9.46
CA ALA A 275 -16.69 -0.70 -10.27
C ALA A 275 -16.36 0.76 -10.64
N ILE A 276 -16.50 1.07 -11.93
CA ILE A 276 -16.20 2.38 -12.52
C ILE A 276 -17.47 2.95 -13.17
N ASP A 277 -17.62 4.28 -13.16
CA ASP A 277 -18.66 4.94 -13.95
C ASP A 277 -18.28 4.96 -15.43
N ALA A 278 -19.24 4.66 -16.31
CA ALA A 278 -19.09 4.82 -17.75
C ALA A 278 -18.84 6.30 -18.08
N LEU A 279 -17.88 6.55 -18.97
CA LEU A 279 -17.51 7.90 -19.46
C LEU A 279 -18.68 8.58 -20.17
#